data_AF-A0AAU7EI37-F1
#
_entry.id   AF-A0AAU7EI37-F1
#
_cell.length_a   1.000
_cell.length_b   1.000
_cell.length_c   1.000
_cell.angle_alpha   90.00
_cell.angle_beta   90.00
_cell.angle_gamma   90.00
#
_symmetry.space_group_name_H-M   'P 1'
#
loop_
_entity.id
_entity.type
_entity.pdbx_description
1 polymer ?
#
loop_
_entity_poly.entity_id
_entity_poly.type
_entity_poly.pdbx_seq_one_letter_code
_entity_poly.pdbx_strand_id
1 'polypeptide(L)' 'MKLLLITIVLLGLGIAGIAIKIWAKKDGKFAGTCASQNPMLNKNGESCGFCGKTPDQFNDCNEPQHS' A
#
# COMPACT_ATOMS: atom_id res chain seq x y z
N MET A 1 2.53 16.46 -26.44
CA MET A 1 2.86 15.07 -26.82
C MET A 1 4.11 14.51 -26.13
N LYS A 2 5.27 15.20 -26.13
CA LYS A 2 6.49 14.73 -25.43
C LYS A 2 6.26 14.42 -23.93
N LEU A 3 5.63 15.33 -23.20
CA LEU A 3 5.33 15.12 -21.77
C LEU A 3 4.42 13.91 -21.56
N LEU A 4 3.39 13.74 -22.40
CA LEU A 4 2.46 12.63 -22.31
C LEU A 4 3.18 11.28 -22.47
N LEU A 5 4.08 11.18 -23.47
CA LEU A 5 4.90 9.97 -23.66
C LEU A 5 5.81 9.69 -22.47
N ILE A 6 6.47 10.72 -21.92
CA ILE A 6 7.34 10.57 -20.73
C ILE A 6 6.51 10.10 -19.52
N THR A 7 5.33 10.68 -19.29
CA THR A 7 4.44 10.28 -18.20
C THR A 7 4.01 8.82 -18.33
N ILE A 8 3.59 8.39 -19.53
CA ILE A 8 3.18 6.99 -19.76
C ILE A 8 4.36 6.04 -19.53
N VAL A 9 5.56 6.39 -19.98
CA VAL A 9 6.76 5.58 -19.74
C VAL A 9 7.06 5.46 -18.25
N LEU A 10 7.04 6.57 -17.50
CA LEU A 10 7.26 6.54 -16.04
C LEU A 10 6.20 5.72 -15.31
N LEU A 11 4.92 5.90 -15.65
CA LEU A 11 3.84 5.12 -15.05
C LEU A 11 3.98 3.63 -15.35
N GLY A 12 4.30 3.30 -16.60
CA GLY A 12 4.51 1.93 -17.06
C GLY A 12 5.68 1.25 -16.33
N LEU A 13 6.80 1.95 -16.15
CA LEU A 13 7.93 1.44 -15.37
C LEU A 13 7.56 1.19 -13.91
N GLY A 14 6.75 2.07 -13.30
CA GLY A 14 6.25 1.87 -11.94
C GLY A 14 5.40 0.61 -11.80
N ILE A 15 4.43 0.41 -12.70
CA ILE A 15 3.56 -0.78 -12.70
C ILE A 15 4.38 -2.05 -12.99
N ALA A 16 5.30 -2.00 -13.97
CA ALA A 16 6.17 -3.12 -14.30
C ALA A 16 7.05 -3.53 -13.11
N GLY A 17 7.62 -2.56 -12.38
CA GLY A 17 8.41 -2.82 -11.18
C GLY A 17 7.61 -3.50 -10.08
N ILE A 18 6.36 -3.07 -9.85
CA ILE A 18 5.46 -3.71 -8.88
C ILE A 18 5.12 -5.13 -9.32
N ALA A 19 4.82 -5.35 -10.60
CA ALA A 19 4.50 -6.68 -11.14
C ALA A 19 5.66 -7.67 -10.97
N ILE A 20 6.89 -7.26 -11.32
CA ILE A 20 8.10 -8.07 -11.14
C ILE A 20 8.30 -8.41 -9.66
N LYS A 21 8.14 -7.42 -8.77
CA LYS A 21 8.29 -7.62 -7.32
C LYS A 21 7.30 -8.65 -6.77
N ILE A 22 6.05 -8.62 -7.25
CA ILE A 22 5.02 -9.60 -6.86
C ILE A 22 5.41 -11.00 -7.34
N TRP A 23 5.81 -11.12 -8.60
CA TRP A 23 6.25 -12.40 -9.18
C TRP A 23 7.46 -12.99 -8.46
N ALA A 24 8.41 -12.15 -8.05
CA ALA A 24 9.60 -12.55 -7.31
C ALA A 24 9.34 -12.85 -5.81
N LYS A 25 8.15 -12.56 -5.28
CA LYS A 25 7.82 -12.80 -3.88
C LYS A 25 7.30 -14.21 -3.68
N LYS A 26 7.78 -14.90 -2.64
CA LYS A 26 7.20 -16.17 -2.20
C LYS A 26 5.71 -15.95 -1.88
N ASP A 27 4.85 -16.82 -2.44
CA ASP A 27 3.38 -16.75 -2.39
C ASP A 27 2.71 -15.64 -3.22
N GLY A 28 3.46 -14.86 -4.02
CA GLY A 28 2.88 -13.88 -4.95
C GLY A 28 2.02 -12.79 -4.27
N LYS A 29 2.12 -12.64 -2.95
CA LYS A 29 1.27 -11.71 -2.19
C LYS A 29 1.86 -10.32 -2.19
N PHE A 30 1.04 -9.33 -2.53
CA PHE A 30 1.44 -7.94 -2.39
C PHE A 30 1.83 -7.64 -0.93
N ALA A 31 2.98 -6.96 -0.71
CA ALA A 31 3.52 -6.72 0.64
C ALA A 31 2.79 -5.62 1.43
N GLY A 32 1.65 -5.15 0.92
CA GLY A 32 0.98 -3.99 1.45
C GLY A 32 1.73 -2.68 1.15
N THR A 33 1.02 -1.57 1.30
CA THR A 33 1.56 -0.21 1.31
C THR A 33 1.03 0.48 2.56
N CYS A 34 1.38 1.75 2.80
CA CYS A 34 0.78 2.49 3.91
C CYS A 34 -0.76 2.47 3.86
N ALA A 35 -1.36 2.42 2.66
CA ALA A 35 -2.80 2.33 2.48
C ALA A 35 -3.40 0.99 2.97
N SER A 36 -2.65 -0.12 2.92
CA SER A 36 -3.16 -1.42 3.39
C SER A 36 -3.26 -1.52 4.91
N GLN A 37 -2.74 -0.54 5.65
CA GLN A 37 -2.88 -0.46 7.10
C GLN A 37 -4.14 0.31 7.52
N ASN A 38 -4.82 0.98 6.60
CA ASN A 38 -6.05 1.71 6.89
C ASN A 38 -7.14 0.73 7.40
N PRO A 39 -7.73 0.93 8.59
CA PRO A 39 -8.77 0.05 9.14
C PRO A 39 -9.96 -0.14 8.21
N MET A 40 -10.30 0.89 7.41
CA MET A 40 -11.38 0.79 6.42
C MET A 40 -11.05 -0.21 5.30
N LEU A 41 -9.78 -0.34 4.92
CA LEU A 41 -9.32 -1.19 3.80
C LEU A 41 -8.79 -2.56 4.27
N ASN A 42 -8.25 -2.65 5.48
CA ASN A 42 -7.71 -3.87 6.07
C ASN A 42 -8.82 -4.76 6.66
N LYS A 43 -9.61 -5.39 5.78
CA LYS A 43 -10.73 -6.25 6.18
C LYS A 43 -10.30 -7.59 6.78
N ASN A 44 -9.06 -8.00 6.58
CA ASN A 44 -8.55 -9.31 7.01
C ASN A 44 -7.90 -9.27 8.40
N GLY A 45 -7.87 -8.11 9.06
CA GLY A 45 -7.30 -8.00 10.40
C GLY A 45 -5.77 -8.07 10.43
N GLU A 46 -5.08 -7.83 9.31
CA GLU A 46 -3.63 -7.99 9.23
C GLU A 46 -2.92 -6.98 10.15
N SER A 47 -1.96 -7.44 10.95
CA SER A 47 -1.15 -6.56 11.78
C SER A 47 -0.37 -5.55 10.93
N CYS A 48 -0.31 -4.32 11.41
CA CYS A 48 0.48 -3.25 10.81
C CYS A 48 1.96 -3.66 10.72
N GLY A 49 2.52 -3.69 9.51
CA GLY A 49 3.93 -4.04 9.30
C GLY A 49 4.95 -3.03 9.86
N PHE A 50 4.49 -1.85 10.31
CA PHE A 50 5.33 -0.81 10.92
C PHE A 50 5.32 -0.84 12.45
N CYS A 51 4.16 -1.01 13.08
CA CYS A 51 4.00 -0.94 14.55
C CYS A 51 3.34 -2.18 15.18
N GLY A 52 2.96 -3.20 14.40
CA GLY A 52 2.44 -4.49 14.88
C GLY A 52 0.99 -4.49 15.35
N LYS A 53 0.37 -3.31 15.53
CA LYS A 53 -1.04 -3.18 15.94
C LYS A 53 -2.00 -3.75 14.90
N THR A 54 -3.06 -4.39 15.35
CA THR A 54 -4.14 -4.90 14.51
C THR A 54 -5.15 -3.79 14.16
N PRO A 55 -5.97 -3.93 13.11
CA PRO A 55 -6.93 -2.90 12.69
C PRO A 55 -7.91 -2.49 13.78
N ASP A 56 -8.26 -3.42 14.69
CA ASP A 56 -9.15 -3.16 15.80
C ASP A 56 -8.59 -2.18 16.83
N GLN A 57 -7.26 -2.14 16.99
CA GLN A 57 -6.54 -1.18 17.82
C GLN A 57 -6.52 0.24 17.21
N PHE A 58 -7.06 0.38 15.99
CA PHE A 58 -7.21 1.63 15.24
C PHE A 58 -8.68 1.88 14.85
N ASN A 59 -9.65 1.13 15.38
CA ASN A 59 -11.09 1.37 15.13
C ASN A 59 -11.48 2.82 15.45
N ASP A 60 -10.82 3.40 16.47
CA ASP A 60 -10.96 4.78 16.87
C ASP A 60 -9.71 5.56 16.45
N CYS A 61 -9.59 5.89 15.16
CA CYS A 61 -8.67 6.94 14.71
C CYS A 61 -9.17 8.33 15.16
N ASN A 62 -9.30 8.52 16.48
CA ASN A 62 -9.39 9.86 17.05
C ASN A 62 -7.97 10.43 17.06
N GLU A 63 -7.58 11.06 15.95
CA GLU A 63 -6.37 11.86 15.89
C GLU A 63 -6.61 13.10 16.78
N PRO A 64 -5.96 13.25 17.94
CA PRO A 64 -6.16 14.45 18.75
C PRO A 64 -5.42 15.66 18.17
N GLN A 65 -4.76 15.54 16.99
CA GLN A 65 -3.70 16.44 16.54
C GLN A 65 -3.71 16.73 15.03
N HIS A 66 -4.91 16.87 14.43
CA HIS A 66 -5.06 17.66 13.21
C HIS A 66 -6.08 18.77 13.45
N SER A 67 -5.60 19.83 14.12
CA SER A 67 -6.13 21.20 14.06
C SER A 67 -5.35 21.99 13.02
#